data_AF-A0A256Z3S7-F1
#
_entry.id   AF-A0A256Z3S7-F1
#
_cell.length_a   1.000
_cell.length_b   1.000
_cell.length_c   1.000
_cell.angle_alpha   90.00
_cell.angle_beta   90.00
_cell.angle_gamma   90.00
#
_symmetry.space_group_name_H-M   'P 1'
#
loop_
_entity.id
_entity.type
_entity.pdbx_description
1 polymer ?
#
loop_
_entity_poly.entity_id
_entity_poly.type
_entity_poly.pdbx_seq_one_letter_code
_entity_poly.pdbx_strand_id
1 'polypeptide(L)'
;MEQRIELALYPGSVDLEVPDLIADMSEETGDARFAIELLGRAAEIAEERGEELVTPEHARAAKAYTKPYIYEDIVDSLNIHQQIQLLAAARLLRKKAYTTTGEVEREYSVICEELSKKPLGHTQFWQYLKELNTTQITIADIPAEEIIRYL
;
A
#
# COMPACT_ATOMS: atom_id res chain seq x y z
N MET A 1 -17.65 6.74 9.24
CA MET A 1 -17.08 5.38 9.34
C MET A 1 -16.85 4.98 10.79
N GLU A 2 -16.31 5.89 11.62
CA GLU A 2 -16.11 5.70 13.07
C GLU A 2 -17.32 5.11 13.80
N GLN A 3 -18.53 5.66 13.65
CA GLN A 3 -19.75 5.12 14.28
C GLN A 3 -20.07 3.66 13.92
N ARG A 4 -19.65 3.18 12.74
CA ARG A 4 -19.87 1.79 12.31
C ARG A 4 -18.82 0.85 12.89
N ILE A 5 -17.58 1.33 13.03
CA ILE A 5 -16.48 0.59 13.64
C ILE A 5 -16.78 0.32 15.12
N GLU A 6 -17.25 1.33 15.86
CA GLU A 6 -17.64 1.17 17.27
C GLU A 6 -18.78 0.15 17.51
N LEU A 7 -19.63 -0.08 16.49
CA LEU A 7 -20.77 -1.00 16.57
C LEU A 7 -20.45 -2.43 16.11
N ALA A 8 -19.41 -2.62 15.30
CA ALA A 8 -19.11 -3.89 14.63
C ALA A 8 -17.81 -4.55 15.11
N LEU A 9 -16.87 -3.79 15.68
CA LEU A 9 -15.54 -4.25 16.05
C LEU A 9 -15.22 -3.87 17.50
N TYR A 10 -14.35 -4.66 18.16
CA TYR A 10 -13.94 -4.35 19.52
C TYR A 10 -13.19 -3.01 19.57
N PRO A 11 -13.43 -2.15 20.58
CA PRO A 11 -12.70 -0.90 20.70
C PRO A 11 -11.18 -1.14 20.72
N GLY A 12 -10.44 -0.46 19.84
CA GLY A 12 -8.98 -0.59 19.71
C GLY A 12 -8.49 -1.73 18.81
N SER A 13 -9.40 -2.48 18.16
CA SER A 13 -9.05 -3.53 17.19
C SER A 13 -8.80 -3.03 15.77
N VAL A 14 -8.87 -1.72 15.53
CA VAL A 14 -8.60 -1.10 14.23
C VAL A 14 -7.61 0.05 14.42
N ASP A 15 -6.56 0.07 13.61
CA ASP A 15 -5.62 1.18 13.56
C ASP A 15 -6.35 2.45 13.08
N LEU A 16 -6.03 3.59 13.69
CA LEU A 16 -6.70 4.87 13.43
C LEU A 16 -6.56 5.34 11.98
N GLU A 17 -5.54 4.88 11.24
CA GLU A 17 -5.34 5.26 9.84
C GLU A 17 -6.20 4.42 8.85
N VAL A 18 -6.73 3.27 9.29
CA VAL A 18 -7.49 2.35 8.42
C VAL A 18 -8.82 2.94 7.92
N PRO A 19 -9.65 3.61 8.75
CA PRO A 19 -10.94 4.14 8.29
C PRO A 19 -10.77 5.21 7.21
N ASP A 20 -9.79 6.09 7.36
CA ASP A 20 -9.48 7.14 6.39
C ASP A 20 -8.95 6.53 5.10
N LEU A 21 -8.04 5.56 5.19
CA LEU A 21 -7.53 4.84 4.02
C LEU A 21 -8.64 4.13 3.23
N ILE A 22 -9.57 3.47 3.92
CA ILE A 22 -10.71 2.80 3.26
C ILE A 22 -11.66 3.82 2.63
N ALA A 23 -11.87 4.97 3.27
CA ALA A 23 -12.67 6.04 2.70
C ALA A 23 -12.06 6.55 1.39
N ASP A 24 -10.75 6.81 1.37
CA ASP A 24 -10.01 7.23 0.17
C ASP A 24 -10.10 6.17 -0.94
N MET A 25 -9.90 4.88 -0.60
CA MET A 25 -10.01 3.77 -1.56
C MET A 25 -11.43 3.62 -2.14
N SER A 26 -12.45 4.02 -1.38
CA SER A 26 -13.85 3.90 -1.79
C SER A 26 -14.34 5.12 -2.56
N GLU A 27 -13.66 6.26 -2.47
CA GLU A 27 -14.00 7.50 -3.17
C GLU A 27 -13.98 7.31 -4.70
N GLU A 28 -13.06 6.50 -5.23
CA GLU A 28 -13.04 6.10 -6.65
C GLU A 28 -14.35 5.46 -7.13
N THR A 29 -15.03 4.73 -6.24
CA THR A 29 -16.30 4.05 -6.52
C THR A 29 -17.53 4.84 -6.04
N GLY A 30 -17.34 5.79 -5.12
CA GLY A 30 -18.42 6.60 -4.52
C GLY A 30 -19.43 5.81 -3.68
N ASP A 31 -19.12 4.57 -3.28
CA ASP A 31 -20.08 3.67 -2.63
C ASP A 31 -19.70 3.38 -1.17
N ALA A 32 -20.50 3.89 -0.23
CA ALA A 32 -20.34 3.60 1.20
C ALA A 32 -20.55 2.12 1.55
N ARG A 33 -21.28 1.36 0.71
CA ARG A 33 -21.40 -0.09 0.85
C ARG A 33 -20.06 -0.77 0.56
N PHE A 34 -19.36 -0.33 -0.47
CA PHE A 34 -18.03 -0.83 -0.82
C PHE A 34 -17.05 -0.59 0.33
N ALA A 35 -17.08 0.60 0.96
CA ALA A 35 -16.26 0.89 2.13
C ALA A 35 -16.51 -0.08 3.31
N ILE A 36 -17.77 -0.41 3.59
CA ILE A 36 -18.14 -1.34 4.67
C ILE A 36 -17.69 -2.76 4.34
N GLU A 37 -17.89 -3.20 3.11
CA GLU A 37 -17.46 -4.52 2.63
C GLU A 37 -15.94 -4.66 2.69
N LEU A 38 -15.21 -3.62 2.26
CA LEU A 38 -13.75 -3.58 2.30
C LEU A 38 -13.23 -3.68 3.73
N LEU A 39 -13.84 -2.94 4.67
CA LEU A 39 -13.50 -3.02 6.10
C LEU A 39 -13.78 -4.41 6.69
N GLY A 40 -14.94 -5.00 6.36
CA GLY A 40 -15.28 -6.36 6.78
C GLY A 40 -14.24 -7.37 6.31
N ARG A 41 -13.86 -7.29 5.02
CA ARG A 41 -12.83 -8.18 4.46
C ARG A 41 -11.45 -7.94 5.07
N ALA A 42 -11.08 -6.70 5.37
CA ALA A 42 -9.84 -6.39 6.06
C ALA A 42 -9.80 -7.01 7.47
N ALA A 43 -10.92 -6.98 8.20
CA ALA A 43 -11.03 -7.61 9.51
C ALA A 43 -10.91 -9.15 9.42
N GLU A 44 -11.57 -9.78 8.44
CA GLU A 44 -11.42 -11.22 8.18
C GLU A 44 -9.96 -11.59 7.89
N ILE A 45 -9.26 -10.81 7.07
CA ILE A 45 -7.84 -11.05 6.76
C ILE A 45 -6.96 -10.94 8.02
N ALA A 46 -7.23 -9.96 8.89
CA ALA A 46 -6.51 -9.82 10.16
C ALA A 46 -6.73 -11.07 11.05
N GLU A 47 -7.98 -11.53 11.16
CA GLU A 47 -8.34 -12.73 11.93
C GLU A 47 -7.71 -14.00 11.36
N GLU A 48 -7.74 -14.18 10.03
CA GLU A 48 -7.07 -15.29 9.32
C GLU A 48 -5.56 -15.33 9.59
N ARG A 49 -4.93 -14.16 9.79
CA ARG A 49 -3.51 -14.00 10.13
C ARG A 49 -3.22 -14.13 11.63
N GLY A 50 -4.26 -14.23 12.47
CA GLY A 50 -4.14 -14.26 13.93
C GLY A 50 -3.74 -12.91 14.53
N GLU A 51 -4.01 -11.81 13.83
CA GLU A 51 -3.72 -10.45 14.28
C GLU A 51 -4.96 -9.82 14.93
N GLU A 52 -4.80 -9.31 16.14
CA GLU A 52 -5.89 -8.65 16.89
C GLU A 52 -6.19 -7.23 16.41
N LEU A 53 -5.31 -6.66 15.57
CA LEU A 53 -5.38 -5.30 15.06
C LEU A 53 -5.52 -5.31 13.54
N VAL A 54 -6.58 -4.67 13.03
CA VAL A 54 -6.72 -4.37 11.61
C VAL A 54 -5.77 -3.23 11.26
N THR A 55 -4.84 -3.48 10.34
CA THR A 55 -3.81 -2.53 9.91
C THR A 55 -4.11 -2.02 8.48
N PRO A 56 -3.44 -0.94 8.04
CA PRO A 56 -3.53 -0.46 6.65
C PRO A 56 -3.18 -1.53 5.61
N GLU A 57 -2.34 -2.49 5.96
CA GLU A 57 -1.97 -3.59 5.08
C GLU A 57 -3.14 -4.56 4.85
N HIS A 58 -3.95 -4.83 5.87
CA HIS A 58 -5.17 -5.63 5.73
C HIS A 58 -6.19 -4.95 4.80
N ALA A 59 -6.30 -3.62 4.85
CA ALA A 59 -7.17 -2.85 3.96
C ALA A 59 -6.70 -2.93 2.49
N ARG A 60 -5.39 -2.81 2.23
CA ARG A 60 -4.81 -3.01 0.88
C ARG A 60 -5.02 -4.43 0.38
N ALA A 61 -4.77 -5.44 1.22
CA ALA A 61 -5.01 -6.84 0.89
C ALA A 61 -6.48 -7.07 0.52
N ALA A 62 -7.43 -6.52 1.29
CA ALA A 62 -8.84 -6.58 0.98
C ALA A 62 -9.18 -5.93 -0.39
N LYS A 63 -8.55 -4.80 -0.74
CA LYS A 63 -8.76 -4.13 -2.04
C LYS A 63 -8.26 -5.01 -3.20
N ALA A 64 -7.09 -5.63 -3.03
CA ALA A 64 -6.51 -6.54 -4.02
C ALA A 64 -7.36 -7.79 -4.27
N TYR A 65 -8.04 -8.32 -3.24
CA TYR A 65 -8.99 -9.43 -3.42
C TYR A 65 -10.16 -9.05 -4.34
N THR A 66 -10.64 -7.80 -4.27
CA THR A 66 -11.81 -7.36 -5.05
C THR A 66 -11.46 -6.97 -6.48
N LYS A 67 -10.23 -6.49 -6.71
CA LYS A 67 -9.67 -6.27 -8.05
C LYS A 67 -8.29 -6.94 -8.11
N PRO A 68 -8.21 -8.22 -8.47
CA PRO A 68 -6.94 -8.86 -8.75
C PRO A 68 -6.33 -8.22 -10.00
N TYR A 69 -5.52 -7.18 -9.79
CA TYR A 69 -4.68 -6.62 -10.84
C TYR A 69 -3.53 -7.59 -11.08
N ILE A 70 -3.28 -7.94 -12.34
CA ILE A 70 -2.02 -8.60 -12.72
C ILE A 70 -0.97 -7.48 -12.72
N TYR A 71 -0.29 -7.31 -11.59
CA TYR A 71 0.78 -6.31 -11.44
C TYR A 71 2.13 -6.83 -11.95
N GLU A 72 2.28 -8.15 -12.14
CA GLU A 72 3.52 -8.80 -12.59
C GLU A 72 4.03 -8.18 -13.90
N ASP A 73 3.17 -8.11 -14.93
CA ASP A 73 3.53 -7.51 -16.23
C ASP A 73 3.95 -6.03 -16.11
N ILE A 74 3.35 -5.30 -15.16
CA ILE A 74 3.66 -3.90 -14.92
C ILE A 74 5.01 -3.79 -14.21
N VAL A 75 5.24 -4.57 -13.17
CA VAL A 75 6.51 -4.59 -12.43
C VAL A 75 7.67 -5.04 -13.33
N ASP A 76 7.44 -6.03 -14.20
CA ASP A 76 8.40 -6.49 -15.21
C ASP A 76 8.75 -5.41 -16.24
N SER A 77 7.81 -4.51 -16.55
CA SER A 77 8.05 -3.40 -17.46
C SER A 77 8.88 -2.25 -16.84
N LEU A 78 9.02 -2.22 -15.51
CA LEU A 78 9.75 -1.18 -14.79
C LEU A 78 11.26 -1.37 -14.90
N ASN A 79 12.00 -0.26 -14.97
CA ASN A 79 13.44 -0.33 -14.85
C ASN A 79 13.87 -0.62 -13.39
N ILE A 80 15.11 -1.06 -13.21
CA ILE A 80 15.63 -1.44 -11.88
C ILE A 80 15.47 -0.36 -10.81
N HIS A 81 15.62 0.92 -11.14
CA HIS A 81 15.45 1.98 -10.15
C HIS A 81 13.98 2.25 -9.83
N GLN A 82 13.08 2.12 -10.82
CA GLN A 82 11.64 2.17 -10.58
C GLN A 82 11.19 1.00 -9.70
N GLN A 83 11.72 -0.21 -9.90
CA GLN A 83 11.46 -1.36 -9.04
C GLN A 83 11.97 -1.12 -7.60
N ILE A 84 13.17 -0.56 -7.44
CA ILE A 84 13.70 -0.22 -6.11
C ILE A 84 12.85 0.88 -5.44
N GLN A 85 12.37 1.88 -6.18
CA GLN A 85 11.46 2.91 -5.66
C GLN A 85 10.12 2.31 -5.21
N LEU A 86 9.56 1.41 -6.01
CA LEU A 86 8.35 0.68 -5.67
C LEU A 86 8.54 -0.16 -4.40
N LEU A 87 9.65 -0.89 -4.30
CA LEU A 87 10.01 -1.67 -3.12
C LEU A 87 10.20 -0.80 -1.87
N ALA A 88 10.86 0.35 -2.01
CA ALA A 88 11.05 1.30 -0.91
C ALA A 88 9.71 1.80 -0.35
N ALA A 89 8.82 2.23 -1.24
CA ALA A 89 7.50 2.69 -0.85
C ALA A 89 6.65 1.54 -0.26
N ALA A 90 6.70 0.33 -0.83
CA ALA A 90 6.03 -0.85 -0.28
C ALA A 90 6.52 -1.17 1.14
N ARG A 91 7.83 -1.20 1.39
CA ARG A 91 8.39 -1.47 2.73
C ARG A 91 7.90 -0.47 3.78
N LEU A 92 7.79 0.81 3.41
CA LEU A 92 7.29 1.88 4.28
C LEU A 92 5.79 1.75 4.53
N LEU A 93 5.01 1.54 3.47
CA LEU A 93 3.56 1.41 3.53
C LEU A 93 3.12 0.16 4.30
N ARG A 94 3.89 -0.93 4.30
CA ARG A 94 3.57 -2.11 5.12
C ARG A 94 3.25 -1.78 6.59
N LYS A 95 3.82 -0.70 7.13
CA LYS A 95 3.63 -0.26 8.52
C LYS A 95 2.79 1.02 8.67
N LYS A 96 2.38 1.67 7.57
CA LYS A 96 1.75 2.99 7.58
C LYS A 96 0.67 3.08 6.50
N ALA A 97 -0.39 3.85 6.75
CA ALA A 97 -1.35 4.13 5.68
C ALA A 97 -0.73 5.01 4.59
N TYR A 98 0.09 5.99 4.98
CA TYR A 98 0.70 6.97 4.08
C TYR A 98 2.21 7.09 4.30
N THR A 99 2.91 7.51 3.25
CA THR A 99 4.33 7.85 3.33
C THR A 99 4.63 9.08 2.47
N THR A 100 5.66 9.83 2.84
CA THR A 100 6.11 11.01 2.10
C THR A 100 7.18 10.64 1.08
N THR A 101 7.28 11.40 -0.02
CA THR A 101 8.35 11.21 -1.00
C THR A 101 9.75 11.24 -0.40
N GLY A 102 9.98 12.09 0.62
CA GLY A 102 11.26 12.16 1.30
C GLY A 102 11.58 10.92 2.16
N GLU A 103 10.58 10.22 2.68
CA GLU A 103 10.79 8.91 3.33
C GLU A 103 11.15 7.85 2.29
N VAL A 104 10.41 7.81 1.16
CA VAL A 104 10.68 6.88 0.06
C VAL A 104 12.09 7.07 -0.52
N GLU A 105 12.55 8.32 -0.68
CA GLU A 105 13.91 8.60 -1.18
C GLU A 105 15.01 8.09 -0.25
N ARG A 106 14.79 8.20 1.07
CA ARG A 106 15.74 7.68 2.07
C ARG A 106 15.78 6.16 2.04
N GLU A 107 14.61 5.50 2.06
CA GLU A 107 14.52 4.04 2.00
C GLU A 107 15.08 3.51 0.67
N TYR A 108 14.80 4.17 -0.45
CA TYR A 108 15.39 3.87 -1.76
C TYR A 108 16.92 3.87 -1.73
N SER A 109 17.51 4.85 -1.02
CA SER A 109 18.97 4.95 -0.91
C SER A 109 19.54 3.78 -0.10
N VAL A 110 18.86 3.39 0.99
CA VAL A 110 19.22 2.21 1.80
C VAL A 110 19.16 0.94 0.95
N ILE A 111 18.08 0.73 0.19
CA ILE A 111 17.94 -0.45 -0.68
C ILE A 111 18.99 -0.45 -1.80
N CYS A 112 19.30 0.72 -2.37
CA CYS A 112 20.38 0.84 -3.35
C CYS A 112 21.71 0.37 -2.75
N GLU A 113 22.02 0.72 -1.49
CA GLU A 113 23.20 0.22 -0.78
C GLU A 113 23.14 -1.30 -0.55
N GLU A 114 22.00 -1.84 -0.09
CA GLU A 114 21.77 -3.29 0.10
C GLU A 114 22.04 -4.07 -1.21
N LEU A 115 21.62 -3.51 -2.35
CA LEU A 115 21.76 -4.13 -3.67
C LEU A 115 23.06 -3.75 -4.40
N SER A 116 23.98 -3.02 -3.74
CA SER A 116 25.23 -2.51 -4.35
C SER A 116 25.00 -1.74 -5.66
N LYS A 117 23.92 -0.95 -5.71
CA LYS A 117 23.55 -0.06 -6.81
C LYS A 117 23.88 1.38 -6.45
N LYS A 118 24.27 2.16 -7.45
CA LYS A 118 24.46 3.60 -7.28
C LYS A 118 23.08 4.30 -7.27
N PRO A 119 22.72 5.06 -6.23
CA PRO A 119 21.46 5.78 -6.21
C PRO A 119 21.42 6.87 -7.29
N LEU A 120 20.22 7.11 -7.81
CA LEU A 120 19.95 8.23 -8.71
C LEU A 120 20.13 9.57 -7.99
N GLY A 121 20.40 10.62 -8.76
CA GLY A 121 20.33 11.99 -8.24
C GLY A 121 18.88 12.39 -7.97
N HIS A 122 18.68 13.33 -7.03
CA HIS A 122 17.37 13.80 -6.58
C HIS A 122 16.38 14.07 -7.73
N THR A 123 16.78 14.84 -8.74
CA THR A 123 15.92 15.19 -9.88
C THR A 123 15.48 13.96 -10.69
N GLN A 124 16.36 12.98 -10.90
CA GLN A 124 16.04 11.76 -11.63
C GLN A 124 15.15 10.84 -10.79
N PHE A 125 15.40 10.75 -9.49
CA PHE A 125 14.54 10.03 -8.56
C PHE A 125 13.10 10.54 -8.64
N TRP A 126 12.90 11.86 -8.57
CA TRP A 126 11.58 12.49 -8.67
C TRP A 126 10.89 12.24 -10.00
N GLN A 127 11.63 12.23 -11.11
CA GLN A 127 11.07 11.92 -12.43
C GLN A 127 10.49 10.51 -12.46
N TYR A 128 11.26 9.51 -12.03
CA TYR A 128 10.81 8.12 -12.02
C TYR A 128 9.69 7.85 -11.03
N LEU A 129 9.70 8.49 -9.86
CA LEU A 129 8.62 8.35 -8.90
C LEU A 129 7.32 8.99 -9.41
N LYS A 130 7.42 10.09 -10.15
CA LYS A 130 6.27 10.71 -10.80
C LYS A 130 5.71 9.81 -11.91
N GLU A 131 6.57 9.21 -12.72
CA GLU A 131 6.19 8.24 -13.75
C GLU A 131 5.44 7.06 -13.13
N LEU A 132 5.96 6.51 -12.02
CA LEU A 132 5.31 5.44 -11.25
C LEU A 132 3.90 5.81 -10.78
N ASN A 133 3.68 7.03 -10.29
CA ASN A 133 2.35 7.50 -9.87
C ASN A 133 1.40 7.79 -11.03
N THR A 134 1.90 7.95 -12.25
CA THR A 134 1.06 8.14 -13.46
C THR A 134 0.71 6.84 -14.17
N THR A 135 1.36 5.73 -13.81
CA THR A 135 0.97 4.39 -14.27
C THR A 135 -0.43 4.04 -13.76
N GLN A 136 -1.10 3.09 -14.41
CA GLN A 136 -2.45 2.59 -14.04
C GLN A 136 -2.55 2.01 -12.62
N ILE A 137 -1.41 1.87 -11.93
CA ILE A 137 -1.31 1.35 -10.57
C ILE A 137 -0.55 2.39 -9.75
N THR A 138 -1.15 2.85 -8.65
CA THR A 138 -0.42 3.61 -7.64
C THR A 138 0.20 2.65 -6.62
N ILE A 139 1.27 3.11 -5.95
CA ILE A 139 1.93 2.34 -4.88
C ILE A 139 0.97 2.03 -3.72
N ALA A 140 -0.16 2.73 -3.62
CA ALA A 140 -1.20 2.51 -2.63
C ALA A 140 -2.19 1.39 -3.00
N ASP A 141 -2.23 0.97 -4.27
CA ASP A 141 -3.22 0.01 -4.77
C ASP A 141 -2.78 -1.45 -4.63
N ILE A 142 -1.48 -1.71 -4.47
CA ILE A 142 -0.94 -3.07 -4.30
C ILE A 142 -0.58 -3.30 -2.83
N PRO A 143 -0.91 -4.46 -2.24
CA PRO A 143 -0.41 -4.87 -0.94
C PRO A 143 1.13 -4.88 -0.94
N ALA A 144 1.73 -4.30 0.10
CA ALA A 144 3.19 -4.25 0.22
C ALA A 144 3.79 -5.66 0.25
N GLU A 145 3.10 -6.63 0.84
CA GLU A 145 3.54 -8.03 0.88
C GLU A 145 3.67 -8.66 -0.50
N GLU A 146 2.78 -8.34 -1.44
CA GLU A 146 2.82 -8.89 -2.78
C GLU A 146 4.01 -8.33 -3.58
N ILE A 147 4.23 -7.02 -3.48
CA ILE A 147 5.42 -6.36 -4.07
C ILE A 147 6.70 -6.95 -3.49
N ILE A 148 6.80 -7.07 -2.16
CA ILE A 148 8.00 -7.57 -1.48
C ILE A 148 8.26 -9.05 -1.78
N ARG A 149 7.22 -9.85 -2.01
CA ARG A 149 7.39 -11.26 -2.40
C ARG A 149 7.90 -11.39 -3.83
N TYR A 150 7.49 -10.48 -4.72
CA TYR A 150 7.81 -10.54 -6.13
C TYR A 150 9.21 -9.98 -6.45
N LEU A 151 9.61 -8.88 -5.81
CA LEU A 151 10.91 -8.19 -5.99
C LEU A 151 11.99 -8.70 -5.03
#